data_AF-A0A958QB29-F1
#
_entry.id   AF-A0A958QB29-F1
#
_cell.length_a   1.000
_cell.length_b   1.000
_cell.length_c   1.000
_cell.angle_alpha   90.00
_cell.angle_beta   90.00
_cell.angle_gamma   90.00
#
_symmetry.space_group_name_H-M   'P 1'
#
loop_
_entity.id
_entity.type
_entity.pdbx_description
1 polymer ?
#
loop_
_entity_poly.entity_id
_entity_poly.type
_entity_poly.pdbx_seq_one_letter_code
_entity_poly.pdbx_strand_id
1 'polypeptide(L)'
;MRVLGKAFLLLSIPLYLLLDVGHSQEIQYVEQDAPTVQGEVARLYSAEGNVEVKLVKTSDWKLIQDGVVFREGDVIRVGRNSRAGVLFADGMLLRLSENATVQFESDQNTPVVDVQKGEAHFFSREPKVRP
;
A
#
# COMPACT_ATOMS: atom_id res chain seq x y z
N MET A 1 43.45 11.77 36.60
CA MET A 1 44.54 10.81 36.33
C MET A 1 44.29 9.53 37.12
N ARG A 2 43.88 8.44 36.45
CA ARG A 2 43.95 7.07 36.99
C ARG A 2 44.34 6.15 35.84
N VAL A 3 45.58 5.71 35.88
CA VAL A 3 46.18 4.64 35.09
C VAL A 3 46.19 3.42 36.00
N LEU A 4 45.65 2.28 35.56
CA LEU A 4 45.94 0.91 36.01
C LEU A 4 44.90 -0.01 35.35
N GLY A 5 45.19 -1.12 34.70
CA GLY A 5 46.42 -1.86 34.43
C GLY A 5 45.96 -3.12 33.68
N LYS A 6 46.66 -3.46 32.59
CA LYS A 6 46.42 -4.63 31.74
C LYS A 6 46.82 -5.95 32.44
N ALA A 7 46.36 -7.06 31.83
CA ALA A 7 46.92 -8.43 31.76
C ALA A 7 46.08 -9.47 32.53
N PHE A 8 45.86 -10.72 32.11
CA PHE A 8 46.06 -11.52 30.88
C PHE A 8 45.56 -12.95 31.25
N LEU A 9 44.98 -13.72 30.31
CA LEU A 9 44.87 -15.21 30.24
C LEU A 9 43.56 -15.55 29.47
N LEU A 10 43.56 -15.78 28.15
CA LEU A 10 43.96 -16.98 27.38
C LEU A 10 43.18 -18.27 27.73
N LEU A 11 42.80 -18.99 26.66
CA LEU A 11 41.98 -20.21 26.50
C LEU A 11 40.47 -19.94 26.41
N SER A 12 39.74 -20.28 25.34
CA SER A 12 40.01 -21.17 24.21
C SER A 12 39.13 -20.77 23.01
N ILE A 13 39.70 -20.78 21.81
CA ILE A 13 38.98 -20.64 20.54
C ILE A 13 38.91 -22.04 19.93
N PRO A 14 37.73 -22.63 19.72
CA PRO A 14 37.59 -23.64 18.69
C PRO A 14 37.24 -22.95 17.36
N LEU A 15 38.20 -23.09 16.45
CA LEU A 15 38.18 -22.69 15.05
C LEU A 15 37.34 -23.71 14.23
N TYR A 16 36.25 -23.23 13.64
CA TYR A 16 35.51 -23.65 12.43
C TYR A 16 35.48 -25.12 11.95
N LEU A 17 34.26 -25.63 11.67
CA LEU A 17 33.84 -26.16 10.35
C LEU A 17 32.31 -26.39 10.37
N LEU A 18 31.51 -25.60 9.65
CA LEU A 18 30.99 -25.94 8.31
C LEU A 18 29.89 -27.01 8.32
N LEU A 19 28.63 -26.59 8.52
CA LEU A 19 27.49 -27.14 7.76
C LEU A 19 26.51 -26.01 7.45
N ASP A 20 26.22 -25.94 6.17
CA ASP A 20 25.37 -25.03 5.43
C ASP A 20 23.89 -25.45 5.52
N VAL A 21 23.03 -24.52 5.13
CA VAL A 21 21.63 -24.67 4.71
C VAL A 21 20.56 -24.89 5.79
N GLY A 22 19.65 -23.92 5.85
CA GLY A 22 18.22 -24.28 5.87
C GLY A 22 17.38 -23.80 7.06
N HIS A 23 17.71 -22.70 7.73
CA HIS A 23 16.66 -21.99 8.46
C HIS A 23 15.92 -21.06 7.49
N SER A 24 15.04 -21.66 6.69
CA SER A 24 13.96 -20.95 6.02
C SER A 24 13.10 -20.30 7.09
N GLN A 25 13.40 -19.05 7.43
CA GLN A 25 12.50 -18.20 8.17
C GLN A 25 11.32 -17.96 7.22
N GLU A 26 10.23 -18.69 7.45
CA GLU A 26 8.94 -18.44 6.83
C GLU A 26 8.62 -16.97 7.09
N ILE A 27 8.67 -16.13 6.06
CA ILE A 27 8.18 -14.77 6.16
C ILE A 27 6.69 -14.92 6.42
N GLN A 28 6.28 -14.80 7.69
CA GLN A 28 4.89 -14.61 8.05
C GLN A 28 4.47 -13.30 7.40
N TYR A 29 3.79 -13.41 6.25
CA TYR A 29 2.99 -12.34 5.70
C TYR A 29 1.88 -12.07 6.71
N VAL A 30 2.12 -11.12 7.62
CA VAL A 30 1.05 -10.55 8.43
C VAL A 30 0.17 -9.83 7.43
N GLU A 31 -1.01 -10.39 7.17
CA GLU A 31 -2.11 -9.70 6.51
C GLU A 31 -2.47 -8.54 7.45
N GLN A 32 -1.83 -7.39 7.23
CA GLN A 32 -2.13 -6.17 7.94
C GLN A 32 -3.51 -5.74 7.48
N ASP A 33 -4.53 -6.11 8.24
CA ASP A 33 -5.83 -5.43 8.17
C ASP A 33 -5.56 -3.95 8.37
N ALA A 34 -5.73 -3.17 7.29
CA ALA A 34 -5.55 -1.73 7.34
C ALA A 34 -6.55 -1.16 8.37
N PRO A 35 -6.15 -0.17 9.20
CA PRO A 35 -7.06 0.46 10.13
C PRO A 35 -8.27 1.02 9.35
N THR A 36 -9.46 0.53 9.67
CA THR A 36 -10.72 0.98 9.05
C THR A 36 -10.98 2.41 9.49
N VAL A 37 -10.76 3.36 8.57
CA VAL A 37 -11.07 4.76 8.82
C VAL A 37 -12.57 4.95 8.60
N GLN A 38 -13.28 5.55 9.57
CA GLN A 38 -14.71 5.83 9.39
C GLN A 38 -14.93 6.69 8.13
N GLY A 39 -15.83 6.23 7.26
CA GLY A 39 -16.14 6.87 5.98
C GLY A 39 -15.12 6.63 4.86
N GLU A 40 -14.20 5.66 5.01
CA GLU A 40 -13.33 5.18 3.94
C GLU A 40 -14.15 4.47 2.87
N VAL A 41 -14.12 5.00 1.65
CA VAL A 41 -14.67 4.33 0.46
C VAL A 41 -13.58 3.49 -0.20
N ALA A 42 -12.37 4.04 -0.28
CA ALA A 42 -11.23 3.39 -0.89
C ALA A 42 -9.90 3.93 -0.34
N ARG A 43 -8.81 3.26 -0.71
CA ARG A 43 -7.44 3.66 -0.38
C ARG A 43 -6.53 3.50 -1.58
N LEU A 44 -5.60 4.42 -1.74
CA LEU A 44 -4.55 4.31 -2.74
C LEU A 44 -3.60 3.18 -2.35
N TYR A 45 -3.65 2.08 -3.09
CA TYR A 45 -2.78 0.93 -2.91
C TYR A 45 -1.41 1.13 -3.57
N SER A 46 -1.37 1.81 -4.72
CA SER A 46 -0.13 2.10 -5.43
C SER A 46 -0.27 3.37 -6.28
N ALA A 47 0.79 4.17 -6.36
CA ALA A 47 0.90 5.31 -7.27
C ALA A 47 2.23 5.27 -8.03
N GLU A 48 2.16 5.30 -9.36
CA GLU A 48 3.31 5.37 -10.26
C GLU A 48 3.17 6.64 -11.11
N GLY A 49 4.17 7.53 -11.06
CA GLY A 49 4.16 8.79 -11.80
C GLY A 49 3.34 9.90 -11.11
N ASN A 50 2.66 10.72 -11.91
CA ASN A 50 1.86 11.85 -11.41
C ASN A 50 0.43 11.40 -11.08
N VAL A 51 0.15 11.21 -9.81
CA VAL A 51 -1.18 10.87 -9.29
C VAL A 51 -1.62 11.93 -8.30
N GLU A 52 -2.77 12.54 -8.54
CA GLU A 52 -3.24 13.68 -7.76
C GLU A 52 -4.66 13.43 -7.25
N VAL A 53 -4.98 14.03 -6.10
CA VAL A 53 -6.34 14.05 -5.55
C VAL A 53 -6.85 15.48 -5.46
N LYS A 54 -8.15 15.65 -5.67
CA LYS A 54 -8.92 16.82 -5.27
C LYS A 54 -9.94 16.38 -4.24
N LEU A 55 -9.81 16.88 -3.01
CA LEU A 55 -10.74 16.55 -1.93
C LEU A 55 -12.03 17.37 -2.07
N VAL A 56 -13.16 16.86 -1.60
CA VAL A 56 -14.49 17.51 -1.73
C VAL A 56 -14.51 18.99 -1.32
N LYS A 57 -13.75 19.36 -0.28
CA LYS A 57 -13.73 20.72 0.28
C LYS A 57 -12.60 21.60 -0.28
N THR A 58 -11.87 21.12 -1.27
CA THR A 58 -10.71 21.80 -1.84
C THR A 58 -10.85 21.92 -3.36
N SER A 59 -10.44 23.05 -3.90
CA SER A 59 -10.38 23.23 -5.36
C SER A 59 -9.07 22.75 -5.97
N ASP A 60 -8.04 22.57 -5.14
CA ASP A 60 -6.68 22.30 -5.60
C ASP A 60 -6.39 20.81 -5.73
N TRP A 61 -5.69 20.47 -6.81
CA TRP A 61 -5.08 19.15 -6.98
C TRP A 61 -3.83 19.04 -6.11
N LYS A 62 -3.68 17.91 -5.42
CA LYS A 62 -2.52 17.61 -4.60
C LYS A 62 -1.91 16.29 -5.04
N LEU A 63 -0.60 16.27 -5.27
CA LEU A 63 0.14 15.04 -5.53
C LEU A 63 0.04 14.11 -4.31
N ILE A 64 -0.24 12.84 -4.55
CA ILE A 64 -0.41 11.82 -3.52
C ILE A 64 0.49 10.61 -3.74
N GLN A 65 0.77 9.93 -2.64
CA GLN A 65 1.49 8.66 -2.58
C GLN A 65 0.57 7.59 -1.98
N ASP A 66 1.06 6.36 -1.93
CA ASP A 66 0.37 5.21 -1.35
C ASP A 66 -0.16 5.45 0.07
N GLY A 67 -1.23 4.73 0.43
CA GLY A 67 -1.86 4.78 1.73
C GLY A 67 -2.88 5.91 1.92
N VAL A 68 -3.00 6.84 0.97
CA VAL A 68 -4.03 7.91 1.01
C VAL A 68 -5.43 7.31 0.99
N VAL A 69 -6.27 7.73 1.94
CA VAL A 69 -7.68 7.30 2.06
C VAL A 69 -8.56 8.26 1.27
N PHE A 70 -9.48 7.69 0.49
CA PHE A 70 -10.52 8.40 -0.25
C PHE A 70 -11.86 8.25 0.45
N ARG A 71 -12.57 9.37 0.53
CA ARG A 71 -13.95 9.45 1.01
C ARG A 71 -14.89 9.75 -0.15
N GLU A 72 -16.17 9.62 0.12
CA GLU A 72 -17.22 10.00 -0.82
C GLU A 72 -17.01 11.45 -1.32
N GLY A 73 -17.08 11.60 -2.64
CA GLY A 73 -16.90 12.82 -3.39
C GLY A 73 -15.44 13.19 -3.72
N ASP A 74 -14.43 12.52 -3.16
CA ASP A 74 -13.04 12.77 -3.51
C ASP A 74 -12.77 12.35 -4.96
N VAL A 75 -11.89 13.08 -5.65
CA VAL A 75 -11.57 12.83 -7.07
C VAL A 75 -10.09 12.52 -7.21
N ILE A 76 -9.76 11.40 -7.85
CA ILE A 76 -8.40 11.05 -8.25
C ILE A 76 -8.20 11.34 -9.74
N ARG A 77 -7.01 11.85 -10.08
CA ARG A 77 -6.55 11.99 -11.45
C ARG A 77 -5.20 11.33 -11.62
N VAL A 78 -5.07 10.57 -12.70
CA VAL A 78 -3.83 9.93 -13.12
C VAL A 78 -3.30 10.67 -14.35
N GLY A 79 -2.07 11.17 -14.25
CA GLY A 79 -1.41 11.90 -15.32
C GLY A 79 -1.01 11.02 -16.51
N ARG A 80 -0.38 11.64 -17.51
CA ARG A 80 0.24 10.93 -18.63
C ARG A 80 1.38 10.04 -18.14
N ASN A 81 1.56 8.87 -18.77
CA ASN A 81 2.57 7.86 -18.40
C ASN A 81 2.54 7.48 -16.91
N SER A 82 1.38 7.57 -16.27
CA SER A 82 1.19 7.34 -14.84
C SER A 82 0.14 6.25 -14.63
N ARG A 83 0.16 5.60 -13.46
CA ARG A 83 -0.77 4.51 -13.10
C ARG A 83 -1.12 4.60 -11.63
N ALA A 84 -2.33 4.18 -11.28
CA ALA A 84 -2.73 4.05 -9.88
C ALA A 84 -3.47 2.73 -9.64
N GLY A 85 -3.28 2.18 -8.45
CA GLY A 85 -4.04 1.06 -7.92
C GLY A 85 -4.81 1.54 -6.71
N VAL A 86 -6.12 1.31 -6.68
CA VAL A 86 -7.02 1.74 -5.62
C VAL A 86 -7.72 0.51 -5.06
N LEU A 87 -7.62 0.29 -3.76
CA LEU A 87 -8.28 -0.78 -3.05
C LEU A 87 -9.54 -0.22 -2.37
N PHE A 88 -10.71 -0.73 -2.74
CA PHE A 88 -11.97 -0.37 -2.09
C PHE A 88 -12.11 -1.06 -0.73
N ALA A 89 -12.97 -0.50 0.13
CA ALA A 89 -13.26 -1.05 1.44
C ALA A 89 -13.86 -2.48 1.41
N ASP A 90 -14.49 -2.86 0.29
CA ASP A 90 -15.01 -4.21 0.04
C ASP A 90 -13.94 -5.20 -0.47
N GLY A 91 -12.69 -4.76 -0.62
CA GLY A 91 -11.56 -5.56 -1.09
C GLY A 91 -11.38 -5.62 -2.61
N MET A 92 -12.25 -4.98 -3.39
CA MET A 92 -12.11 -4.86 -4.84
C MET A 92 -10.92 -3.96 -5.19
N LEU A 93 -10.13 -4.36 -6.19
CA LEU A 93 -9.00 -3.57 -6.68
C LEU A 93 -9.36 -2.90 -8.01
N LEU A 94 -9.24 -1.58 -8.07
CA LEU A 94 -9.40 -0.77 -9.26
C LEU A 94 -8.03 -0.31 -9.76
N ARG A 95 -7.71 -0.62 -11.01
CA ARG A 95 -6.51 -0.13 -11.68
C ARG A 95 -6.87 1.01 -12.63
N LEU A 96 -6.26 2.16 -12.42
CA LEU A 96 -6.43 3.35 -13.24
C LEU A 96 -5.25 3.48 -14.20
N SER A 97 -5.58 3.66 -15.48
CA SER A 97 -4.63 3.93 -16.55
C SER A 97 -4.28 5.42 -16.62
N GLU A 98 -3.32 5.76 -17.48
CA GLU A 98 -2.94 7.16 -17.70
C GLU A 98 -4.12 8.01 -18.19
N ASN A 99 -4.09 9.30 -17.88
CA ASN A 99 -5.13 10.27 -18.25
C ASN A 99 -6.53 9.96 -17.69
N ALA A 100 -6.62 9.08 -16.68
CA ALA A 100 -7.87 8.76 -16.01
C ALA A 100 -8.26 9.82 -14.97
N THR A 101 -9.55 10.10 -14.86
CA THR A 101 -10.14 10.90 -13.77
C THR A 101 -11.34 10.14 -13.23
N VAL A 102 -11.33 9.89 -11.93
CA VAL A 102 -12.37 9.10 -11.26
C VAL A 102 -12.82 9.80 -9.98
N GLN A 103 -14.12 9.86 -9.75
CA GLN A 103 -14.71 10.31 -8.50
C GLN A 103 -15.20 9.11 -7.69
N PHE A 104 -14.91 9.12 -6.39
CA PHE A 104 -15.36 8.08 -5.47
C PHE A 104 -16.73 8.43 -4.91
N GLU A 105 -17.65 7.48 -4.95
CA GLU A 105 -19.02 7.63 -4.47
C GLU A 105 -19.41 6.44 -3.58
N SER A 106 -20.56 6.54 -2.92
CA SER A 106 -21.13 5.47 -2.12
C SER A 106 -22.62 5.40 -2.37
N ASP A 107 -23.13 4.22 -2.73
CA ASP A 107 -24.57 3.94 -2.82
C ASP A 107 -24.95 2.92 -1.75
N GLN A 108 -25.75 3.33 -0.77
CA GLN A 108 -26.17 2.47 0.36
C GLN A 108 -24.99 1.72 1.02
N ASN A 109 -23.86 2.42 1.22
CA ASN A 109 -22.64 1.86 1.80
C ASN A 109 -21.88 0.87 0.89
N THR A 110 -22.25 0.80 -0.39
CA THR A 110 -21.51 0.10 -1.44
C THR A 110 -20.60 1.10 -2.15
N PRO A 111 -19.28 0.87 -2.22
CA PRO A 111 -18.38 1.73 -2.99
C PRO A 111 -18.75 1.76 -4.47
N VAL A 112 -18.90 2.97 -5.02
CA VAL A 112 -19.16 3.20 -6.45
C VAL A 112 -18.12 4.18 -6.98
N VAL A 113 -17.87 4.15 -8.29
CA VAL A 113 -17.01 5.15 -8.95
C VAL A 113 -17.67 5.70 -10.20
N ASP A 114 -17.51 7.01 -10.36
CA ASP A 114 -17.80 7.72 -11.60
C ASP A 114 -16.50 7.92 -12.39
N VAL A 115 -16.39 7.26 -13.55
CA VAL A 115 -15.24 7.38 -14.45
C VAL A 115 -15.49 8.53 -15.43
N GLN A 116 -14.99 9.71 -15.08
CA GLN A 116 -15.18 10.93 -15.87
C GLN A 116 -14.33 10.94 -17.15
N LYS A 117 -13.16 10.29 -17.12
CA LYS A 117 -12.23 10.20 -18.24
C LYS A 117 -11.31 9.00 -18.10
N GLY A 118 -10.85 8.47 -19.25
CA GLY A 118 -9.77 7.49 -19.34
C GLY A 118 -10.26 6.06 -19.16
N GLU A 119 -9.37 5.18 -18.71
CA GLU A 119 -9.65 3.74 -18.58
C GLU A 119 -9.42 3.30 -17.14
N ALA A 120 -10.30 2.41 -16.67
CA ALA A 120 -10.24 1.81 -15.36
C ALA A 120 -10.61 0.32 -15.45
N HIS A 121 -9.86 -0.53 -14.76
CA HIS A 121 -10.06 -1.97 -14.74
C HIS A 121 -10.36 -2.46 -13.32
N PHE A 122 -11.50 -3.12 -13.15
CA PHE A 122 -11.91 -3.71 -11.88
C PHE A 122 -11.44 -5.15 -11.78
N PHE A 123 -10.81 -5.49 -10.66
CA PHE A 123 -10.40 -6.84 -10.32
C PHE A 123 -11.13 -7.25 -9.05
N SER A 124 -12.07 -8.19 -9.21
CA SER A 124 -12.65 -8.90 -8.08
C SER A 124 -11.70 -10.02 -7.66
N ARG A 125 -11.47 -10.16 -6.36
CA ARG A 125 -10.81 -11.35 -5.81
C ARG A 125 -11.91 -12.38 -5.55
N GLU A 126 -11.88 -13.50 -6.26
CA GLU A 126 -12.59 -14.68 -5.78
C GLU A 126 -11.93 -15.11 -4.45
N PRO A 127 -12.70 -15.39 -3.39
CA PRO A 127 -12.15 -15.92 -2.15
C PRO A 127 -11.38 -17.20 -2.47
N LYS A 128 -10.08 -17.23 -2.11
CA LYS A 128 -9.28 -18.44 -2.24
C LYS A 128 -9.72 -19.44 -1.16
N VAL A 129 -10.74 -20.25 -1.46
CA VAL A 129 -11.12 -21.37 -0.60
C VAL A 129 -9.94 -22.34 -0.59
N ARG A 130 -9.22 -22.43 0.54
CA ARG A 130 -8.25 -23.51 0.75
C ARG A 130 -9.05 -24.79 1.02
N PRO A 131 -8.90 -25.85 0.20
CA PRO A 131 -9.49 -27.16 0.49
C PRO A 131 -8.83 -27.83 1.71
#